data_AF-D1J8X4-F1
#
_entry.id   AF-D1J8X4-F1
#
_cell.length_a   1.000
_cell.length_b   1.000
_cell.length_c   1.000
_cell.angle_alpha   90.00
_cell.angle_beta   90.00
_cell.angle_gamma   90.00
#
_symmetry.space_group_name_H-M   'P 1'
#
loop_
_entity.id
_entity.type
_entity.pdbx_description
1 polymer ?
#
loop_
_entity_poly.entity_id
_entity_poly.type
_entity_poly.pdbx_seq_one_letter_code
_entity_poly.pdbx_strand_id
1 'polypeptide(L)'
;MKITVIIGSPIVHPPAAEPIIAPGDNITEFYILGPNGTASDYPTNLTVGEDGKEIIGIENHEYTNVTYQLEVWLSGEHIGGNSIELKHNETGESPFTFRVVTVIPK
;
A
#
# COMPACT_ATOMS: atom_id res chain seq x y z
N MET A 1 -12.50 -12.06 8.15
CA MET A 1 -11.29 -11.24 8.37
C MET A 1 -11.30 -10.16 7.32
N LYS A 2 -11.27 -8.88 7.70
CA LYS A 2 -11.22 -7.76 6.77
C LYS A 2 -9.88 -7.07 6.94
N ILE A 3 -9.06 -7.08 5.90
CA ILE A 3 -7.84 -6.29 5.83
C ILE A 3 -8.21 -4.99 5.10
N THR A 4 -7.73 -3.87 5.60
CA THR A 4 -7.91 -2.57 4.97
C THR A 4 -6.54 -1.92 4.88
N VAL A 5 -6.11 -1.63 3.66
CA VAL A 5 -4.92 -0.82 3.40
C VAL A 5 -5.41 0.60 3.20
N ILE A 6 -4.87 1.52 4.00
CA ILE A 6 -5.12 2.95 3.87
C ILE A 6 -3.82 3.56 3.37
N ILE A 7 -3.91 4.28 2.26
CA ILE A 7 -2.83 5.09 1.75
C ILE A 7 -3.18 6.52 2.13
N GLY A 8 -2.42 7.07 3.07
CA GLY A 8 -2.61 8.43 3.57
C GLY A 8 -2.45 9.46 2.45
N SER A 9 -2.91 10.69 2.70
CA SER A 9 -2.68 11.78 1.75
C SER A 9 -1.19 11.93 1.49
N PRO A 10 -0.74 11.85 0.23
CA PRO A 10 0.68 11.96 -0.08
C PRO A 10 1.22 13.32 0.36
N ILE A 11 2.42 13.32 0.94
CA ILE A 11 3.17 14.56 1.12
C ILE A 11 3.86 14.84 -0.21
N VAL A 12 3.30 15.79 -0.95
CA VAL A 12 3.82 16.21 -2.26
C VAL A 12 4.96 17.19 -2.05
N HIS A 13 6.14 16.87 -2.58
CA HIS A 13 7.23 17.84 -2.65
C HIS A 13 7.04 18.69 -3.90
N PRO A 14 6.92 20.02 -3.81
CA PRO A 14 6.70 20.85 -4.99
C PRO A 14 7.93 20.78 -5.92
N PRO A 15 7.72 20.54 -7.23
CA PRO A 15 8.81 20.61 -8.20
C PRO A 15 9.26 22.07 -8.39
N ALA A 16 10.47 22.27 -8.91
CA ALA A 16 11.00 23.61 -9.20
C ALA A 16 10.19 24.35 -10.29
N ALA A 17 9.42 23.62 -11.11
CA ALA A 17 8.50 24.15 -12.12
C ALA A 17 7.28 23.23 -12.24
N GLU A 18 6.10 23.80 -12.50
CA GLU A 18 4.87 23.02 -12.71
C GLU A 18 4.87 22.35 -14.10
N PRO A 19 4.61 21.03 -14.19
CA PRO A 19 4.51 20.33 -15.46
C PRO A 19 3.19 20.64 -16.20
N ILE A 20 3.23 20.64 -17.53
CA ILE A 20 2.02 20.66 -18.36
C ILE A 20 1.54 19.20 -18.51
N ILE A 21 0.44 18.86 -17.84
CA ILE A 21 -0.09 17.49 -17.77
C ILE A 21 -1.39 17.39 -18.60
N ALA A 22 -1.50 16.37 -19.46
CA ALA A 22 -2.77 16.08 -20.12
C ALA A 22 -3.74 15.39 -19.15
N PRO A 23 -5.06 15.63 -19.21
CA PRO A 23 -6.01 14.99 -18.31
C PRO A 23 -5.89 13.45 -18.37
N GLY A 24 -5.54 12.83 -17.25
CA GLY A 24 -5.38 11.38 -17.12
C GLY A 24 -3.94 10.86 -17.16
N ASP A 25 -2.94 11.70 -17.47
CA ASP A 25 -1.53 11.30 -17.53
C ASP A 25 -0.85 11.20 -16.15
N ASN A 26 -1.54 11.55 -15.06
CA ASN A 26 -0.99 11.59 -13.70
C ASN A 26 -1.67 10.62 -12.72
N ILE A 27 -2.30 9.54 -13.20
CA ILE A 27 -3.00 8.62 -12.31
C ILE A 27 -1.97 7.74 -11.60
N THR A 28 -1.59 8.09 -10.37
CA THR A 28 -0.82 7.21 -9.49
C THR A 28 -1.56 5.89 -9.28
N GLU A 29 -0.85 4.78 -9.44
CA GLU A 29 -1.40 3.44 -9.31
C GLU A 29 -1.13 2.86 -7.93
N PHE A 30 -2.13 2.16 -7.39
CA PHE A 30 -2.03 1.45 -6.12
C PHE A 30 -2.53 0.02 -6.30
N TYR A 31 -1.74 -0.95 -5.86
CA TYR A 31 -2.06 -2.36 -6.02
C TYR A 31 -1.67 -3.19 -4.80
N ILE A 32 -2.30 -4.36 -4.67
CA ILE A 32 -2.00 -5.36 -3.64
C ILE A 32 -1.76 -6.69 -4.34
N LEU A 33 -0.70 -7.38 -3.97
CA LEU A 33 -0.37 -8.72 -4.46
C LEU A 33 -0.32 -9.72 -3.30
N GLY A 34 -0.64 -10.96 -3.60
CA GLY A 34 -0.35 -12.09 -2.71
C GLY A 34 1.14 -12.38 -2.61
N PRO A 35 1.53 -13.37 -1.80
CA PRO A 35 2.93 -13.68 -1.49
C PRO A 35 3.77 -14.10 -2.72
N ASN A 36 3.12 -14.49 -3.81
CA ASN A 36 3.77 -14.89 -5.06
C ASN A 36 3.95 -13.73 -6.06
N GLY A 37 3.58 -12.49 -5.69
CA GLY A 37 3.68 -11.33 -6.60
C GLY A 37 2.58 -11.28 -7.65
N THR A 38 1.45 -11.96 -7.42
CA THR A 38 0.28 -11.95 -8.30
C THR A 38 -0.91 -11.37 -7.55
N ALA A 39 -1.88 -10.82 -8.28
CA ALA A 39 -3.15 -10.36 -7.72
C ALA A 39 -4.09 -11.53 -7.36
N SER A 40 -3.54 -12.59 -6.78
CA SER A 40 -4.19 -13.84 -6.40
C SER A 40 -3.64 -14.35 -5.07
N ASP A 41 -4.27 -15.40 -4.54
CA ASP A 41 -3.75 -16.15 -3.39
C ASP A 41 -3.56 -15.29 -2.12
N TYR A 42 -4.40 -14.27 -1.96
CA TYR A 42 -4.47 -13.49 -0.74
C TYR A 42 -4.83 -14.39 0.45
N PRO A 43 -4.24 -14.14 1.64
CA PRO A 43 -4.54 -14.91 2.84
C PRO A 43 -6.00 -14.69 3.28
N THR A 44 -6.88 -15.63 2.94
CA THR A 44 -8.33 -15.54 3.21
C THR A 44 -8.77 -16.24 4.48
N ASN A 45 -8.04 -17.28 4.91
CA ASN A 45 -8.34 -18.11 6.08
C ASN A 45 -7.08 -18.25 6.93
N LEU A 46 -6.82 -17.27 7.80
CA LEU A 46 -5.74 -17.37 8.79
C LEU A 46 -6.29 -17.84 10.13
N THR A 47 -5.64 -18.85 10.68
CA THR A 47 -5.84 -19.34 12.04
C THR A 47 -5.05 -18.49 13.03
N VAL A 48 -5.46 -18.44 14.29
CA VAL A 48 -4.69 -17.72 15.33
C VAL A 48 -3.28 -18.30 15.42
N GLY A 49 -2.28 -17.42 15.37
CA GLY A 49 -0.88 -17.78 15.37
C GLY A 49 -0.26 -17.91 13.97
N GLU A 50 -1.05 -17.87 12.89
CA GLU A 50 -0.53 -17.91 11.52
C GLU A 50 -0.15 -16.51 11.01
N ASP A 51 0.86 -16.48 10.14
CA ASP A 51 1.31 -15.28 9.45
C ASP A 51 0.63 -15.15 8.09
N GLY A 52 -0.02 -14.01 7.86
CA GLY A 52 -0.44 -13.56 6.54
C GLY A 52 0.66 -12.74 5.88
N LYS A 53 0.78 -12.85 4.56
CA LYS A 53 1.73 -12.08 3.75
C LYS A 53 1.02 -11.46 2.55
N GLU A 54 1.27 -10.19 2.34
CA GLU A 54 0.80 -9.41 1.21
C GLU A 54 1.90 -8.45 0.76
N ILE A 55 1.82 -7.96 -0.47
CA ILE A 55 2.73 -6.94 -1.01
C ILE A 55 1.88 -5.75 -1.42
N ILE A 56 2.20 -4.57 -0.90
CA ILE A 56 1.52 -3.32 -1.25
C ILE A 56 2.42 -2.57 -2.23
N GLY A 57 1.90 -2.27 -3.41
CA GLY A 57 2.64 -1.59 -4.46
C GLY A 57 2.06 -0.22 -4.81
N ILE A 58 2.96 0.70 -5.19
CA ILE A 58 2.64 2.06 -5.62
C ILE A 58 3.48 2.37 -6.86
N GLU A 59 2.87 2.93 -7.89
CA GLU A 59 3.58 3.55 -9.02
C GLU A 59 3.23 5.03 -9.08
N ASN A 60 4.23 5.89 -8.84
CA ASN A 60 4.01 7.32 -8.72
C ASN A 60 3.93 8.00 -10.10
N HIS A 61 2.80 8.64 -10.41
CA HIS A 61 2.65 9.45 -11.63
C HIS A 61 2.39 10.95 -11.33
N GLU A 62 2.74 11.44 -10.14
CA GLU A 62 2.50 12.83 -9.70
C GLU A 62 3.53 13.86 -10.24
N TYR A 63 4.40 13.47 -11.18
CA TYR A 63 5.46 14.32 -11.76
C TYR A 63 6.43 14.96 -10.75
N THR A 64 6.45 14.47 -9.52
CA THR A 64 7.35 14.94 -8.46
C THR A 64 7.63 13.84 -7.45
N ASN A 65 8.55 14.10 -6.52
CA ASN A 65 8.79 13.23 -5.39
C ASN A 65 7.62 13.27 -4.42
N VAL A 66 7.11 12.10 -4.07
CA VAL A 66 5.97 11.97 -3.17
C VAL A 66 6.30 10.96 -2.09
N THR A 67 6.02 11.33 -0.84
CA THR A 67 6.04 10.37 0.27
C THR A 67 4.63 9.84 0.51
N TYR A 68 4.45 8.54 0.31
CA TYR A 68 3.22 7.82 0.60
C TYR A 68 3.29 7.19 1.99
N GLN A 69 2.21 7.31 2.76
CA GLN A 69 2.06 6.65 4.05
C GLN A 69 1.14 5.45 3.89
N LEU A 70 1.66 4.26 4.20
CA LEU A 70 0.93 3.01 4.17
C LEU A 70 0.52 2.64 5.60
N GLU A 71 -0.76 2.39 5.80
CA GLU A 71 -1.30 1.86 7.04
C GLU A 71 -2.09 0.59 6.76
N VAL A 72 -1.88 -0.44 7.59
CA VAL A 72 -2.57 -1.71 7.49
C VAL A 72 -3.43 -1.91 8.73
N TRP A 73 -4.70 -2.19 8.48
CA TRP A 73 -5.72 -2.39 9.50
C TRP A 73 -6.32 -3.78 9.37
N LEU A 74 -6.36 -4.52 10.47
CA LEU A 74 -6.95 -5.85 10.55
C LEU A 74 -8.20 -5.79 11.41
N SER A 75 -9.37 -5.88 10.74
CA SER A 75 -10.70 -5.79 11.35
C SER A 75 -10.88 -4.60 12.31
N GLY A 76 -10.33 -3.44 11.92
CA GLY A 76 -10.44 -2.20 12.68
C GLY A 76 -9.32 -1.95 13.68
N GLU A 77 -8.37 -2.89 13.85
CA GLU A 77 -7.15 -2.68 14.62
C GLU A 77 -6.01 -2.26 13.70
N HIS A 78 -5.31 -1.16 14.03
CA HIS A 78 -4.10 -0.76 13.32
C HIS A 78 -2.96 -1.69 13.71
N ILE A 79 -2.44 -2.44 12.74
CA ILE A 79 -1.43 -3.49 12.97
C ILE A 79 -0.03 -3.11 12.46
N GLY A 80 0.10 -2.00 11.74
CA GLY A 80 1.38 -1.49 11.29
C GLY A 80 1.29 -0.73 9.98
N GLY A 81 2.45 -0.37 9.46
CA GLY A 81 2.56 0.47 8.29
C GLY A 81 3.98 1.00 8.12
N ASN A 82 4.22 1.66 7.00
CA ASN A 82 5.49 2.31 6.71
C ASN A 82 5.28 3.51 5.78
N SER A 83 6.36 4.21 5.44
CA SER A 83 6.34 5.26 4.42
C SER A 83 7.35 4.94 3.33
N ILE A 84 7.01 5.33 2.11
CA ILE A 84 7.88 5.19 0.94
C ILE A 84 7.91 6.51 0.18
N GLU A 85 9.10 7.02 -0.09
CA GLU A 85 9.30 8.15 -1.00
C GLU A 85 9.58 7.61 -2.40
N LEU A 86 8.81 8.07 -3.39
CA LEU A 86 8.94 7.68 -4.78
C LEU A 86 9.08 8.93 -5.64
N LYS A 87 10.03 8.90 -6.57
CA LYS A 87 10.14 9.88 -7.67
C LYS A 87 9.04 9.62 -8.70
N HIS A 88 8.86 10.57 -9.61
CA HIS A 88 7.99 10.36 -10.76
C HIS A 88 8.41 9.11 -11.56
N ASN A 89 7.42 8.29 -11.90
CA ASN A 89 7.52 6.98 -12.57
C ASN A 89 8.38 5.96 -11.81
N GLU A 90 8.54 6.14 -10.50
CA GLU A 90 9.15 5.13 -9.64
C GLU A 90 8.07 4.23 -9.05
N THR A 91 8.33 2.92 -9.11
CA THR A 91 7.52 1.89 -8.47
C THR A 91 8.17 1.50 -7.14
N GLY A 92 7.35 1.41 -6.10
CA GLY A 92 7.77 0.96 -4.78
C GLY A 92 6.88 -0.16 -4.27
N GLU A 93 7.48 -1.22 -3.74
CA GLU A 93 6.78 -2.33 -3.12
C GLU A 93 7.14 -2.46 -1.65
N SER A 94 6.14 -2.67 -0.81
CA SER A 94 6.26 -2.87 0.62
C SER A 94 5.68 -4.24 0.99
N PRO A 95 6.52 -5.28 1.14
CA PRO A 95 6.09 -6.57 1.67
C PRO A 95 5.64 -6.40 3.12
N PHE A 96 4.43 -6.86 3.42
CA PHE A 96 3.83 -6.76 4.74
C PHE A 96 3.51 -8.15 5.29
N THR A 97 4.04 -8.45 6.47
CA THR A 97 3.73 -9.68 7.21
C THR A 97 2.99 -9.32 8.48
N PHE A 98 1.86 -9.98 8.72
CA PHE A 98 1.05 -9.79 9.92
C PHE A 98 0.67 -11.11 10.53
N ARG A 99 0.46 -11.12 11.85
CA ARG A 99 0.07 -12.31 12.58
C ARG A 99 -1.32 -12.13 13.18
N VAL A 100 -2.17 -13.14 13.02
CA VAL A 100 -3.46 -13.16 13.70
C VAL A 100 -3.24 -13.55 15.16
N VAL A 101 -3.26 -12.57 16.06
CA VAL A 101 -3.01 -12.80 17.50
C VAL A 101 -4.26 -13.11 18.32
N THR A 102 -5.46 -12.90 17.75
CA THR A 102 -6.72 -13.29 18.41
C THR A 102 -7.80 -13.63 17.39
N VAL A 103 -8.77 -14.46 17.77
CA VAL A 103 -9.98 -14.66 16.95
C VAL A 103 -10.76 -13.36 17.00
N ILE A 104 -10.69 -12.59 15.91
CA ILE A 104 -11.48 -11.36 15.80
C ILE A 104 -12.95 -11.79 15.78
N PRO A 105 -13.77 -11.40 16.77
CA PRO A 105 -15.18 -11.76 16.79
C PRO A 105 -15.85 -11.26 15.51
N LYS A 106 -16.64 -12.12 14.88
CA LYS A 106 -17.39 -11.80 13.65
C LYS A 106 -18.43 -10.72 13.89
#